data_AF-X1CZG0-F1
#
_entry.id   AF-X1CZG0-F1
#
_cell.length_a   1.000
_cell.length_b   1.000
_cell.length_c   1.000
_cell.angle_alpha   90.00
_cell.angle_beta   90.00
_cell.angle_gamma   90.00
#
_symmetry.space_group_name_H-M   'P 1'
#
loop_
_entity.id
_entity.type
_entity.pdbx_description
1 polymer ?
#
loop_
_entity_poly.entity_id
_entity_poly.type
_entity_poly.pdbx_seq_one_letter_code
_entity_poly.pdbx_strand_id
1 'polypeptide(L)'
;GTSAVLERCVKLPTGEKVLDGEITNPKGIQIILEKEGNWVIWGDRVPATSTGLKFKHKREQLSHYGRVLFENYDWIIFSINDTDQQDVARTALTAYFLPEWKPKRALRGATFPQAAAIKVDAENNTEATIQSGDLNAEIKLRLAETVERFNLILSTFQSRVPRHPSEALGKNFDLPSPQRSYRWEECSPASQV
;
A
#
# COMPACT_ATOMS: atom_id res chain seq x y z
N GLY A 1 -25.41 10.40 -0.49
CA GLY A 1 -24.85 11.20 -1.59
C GLY A 1 -25.09 12.64 -1.28
N THR A 2 -24.09 13.33 -0.75
CA THR A 2 -24.10 14.79 -0.59
C THR A 2 -23.65 15.41 -1.91
N SER A 3 -24.44 16.31 -2.47
CA SER A 3 -24.05 17.13 -3.63
C SER A 3 -22.79 17.89 -3.26
N ALA A 4 -21.64 17.47 -3.80
CA ALA A 4 -20.36 18.11 -3.54
C ALA A 4 -20.20 19.30 -4.48
N VAL A 5 -20.40 20.52 -3.97
CA VAL A 5 -20.15 21.75 -4.70
C VAL A 5 -18.68 22.14 -4.49
N LEU A 6 -17.89 22.15 -5.56
CA LEU A 6 -16.54 22.74 -5.52
C LEU A 6 -16.65 24.26 -5.59
N GLU A 7 -16.43 24.91 -4.45
CA GLU A 7 -16.44 26.36 -4.39
C GLU A 7 -15.22 26.93 -5.15
N ARG A 8 -15.45 28.03 -5.89
CA ARG A 8 -14.39 28.83 -6.55
C ARG A 8 -13.60 28.08 -7.63
N CYS A 9 -14.25 27.18 -8.38
CA CYS A 9 -13.65 26.62 -9.61
C CYS A 9 -13.33 27.73 -10.62
N VAL A 10 -12.05 27.87 -10.97
CA VAL A 10 -11.61 28.76 -12.04
C VAL A 10 -11.51 27.95 -13.33
N LYS A 11 -12.23 28.36 -14.38
CA LYS A 11 -12.12 27.72 -15.69
C LYS A 11 -10.76 28.07 -16.29
N LEU A 12 -9.97 27.05 -16.64
CA LEU A 12 -8.69 27.26 -17.30
C LEU A 12 -8.92 27.88 -18.70
N PRO A 13 -8.02 28.77 -19.15
CA PRO A 13 -8.13 29.43 -20.47
C PRO A 13 -8.02 28.46 -21.66
N THR A 14 -7.62 27.21 -21.41
CA THR A 14 -7.55 26.12 -22.40
C THR A 14 -8.91 25.65 -22.95
N GLY A 15 -10.03 26.24 -22.50
CA GLY A 15 -11.36 25.89 -22.98
C GLY A 15 -11.86 24.54 -22.47
N GLU A 16 -12.60 23.79 -23.29
CA GLU A 16 -13.21 22.48 -22.97
C GLU A 16 -12.29 21.29 -23.28
N LYS A 17 -10.98 21.51 -23.36
CA LYS A 17 -10.06 20.42 -23.72
C LYS A 17 -9.98 19.40 -22.59
N VAL A 18 -10.55 18.22 -22.83
CA VAL A 18 -10.42 17.07 -21.93
C VAL A 18 -8.95 16.64 -21.91
N LEU A 19 -8.33 16.70 -20.73
CA LEU A 19 -6.96 16.27 -20.55
C LEU A 19 -6.90 14.74 -20.48
N ASP A 20 -5.89 14.15 -21.12
CA ASP A 20 -5.64 12.71 -21.05
C ASP A 20 -4.89 12.35 -19.76
N GLY A 21 -5.56 11.59 -18.89
CA GLY A 21 -5.02 11.13 -17.62
C GLY A 21 -3.78 10.25 -17.76
N GLU A 22 -3.62 9.48 -18.83
CA GLU A 22 -2.44 8.64 -19.02
C GLU A 22 -1.18 9.48 -19.32
N ILE A 23 -1.35 10.69 -19.86
CA ILE A 23 -0.25 11.63 -20.12
C ILE A 23 0.04 12.51 -18.90
N THR A 24 -1.00 12.98 -18.19
CA THR A 24 -0.85 13.93 -17.08
C THR A 24 -0.45 13.25 -15.78
N ASN A 25 -0.97 12.06 -15.50
CA ASN A 25 -0.76 11.36 -14.23
C ASN A 25 0.73 11.01 -14.00
N PRO A 26 1.50 10.47 -14.98
CA PRO A 26 2.94 10.28 -14.80
C PRO A 26 3.72 11.57 -14.48
N LYS A 27 3.22 12.74 -14.88
CA LYS A 27 3.82 14.05 -14.57
C LYS A 27 3.44 14.58 -13.18
N GLY A 28 2.51 13.91 -12.49
CA GLY A 28 1.96 14.34 -11.21
C GLY A 28 0.90 15.44 -11.33
N ILE A 29 0.30 15.60 -12.52
CA ILE A 29 -0.79 16.55 -12.76
C ILE A 29 -2.11 15.78 -12.61
N GLN A 30 -2.89 16.15 -11.58
CA GLN A 30 -4.19 15.55 -11.31
C GLN A 30 -5.31 16.25 -12.06
N ILE A 31 -6.34 15.47 -12.39
CA ILE A 31 -7.50 15.95 -13.13
C ILE A 31 -8.69 16.06 -12.17
N ILE A 32 -9.54 17.06 -12.36
CA ILE A 32 -10.85 17.12 -11.71
C ILE A 32 -11.88 16.71 -12.75
N LEU A 33 -12.65 15.66 -12.45
CA LEU A 33 -13.65 15.08 -13.34
C LEU A 33 -15.04 15.26 -12.76
N GLU A 34 -16.05 15.45 -13.60
CA GLU A 34 -17.44 15.31 -13.21
C GLU A 34 -17.88 13.86 -13.44
N LYS A 35 -18.37 13.20 -12.40
CA LYS A 35 -18.90 11.83 -12.47
C LYS A 35 -20.24 11.77 -11.75
N GLU A 36 -21.28 11.34 -12.47
CA GLU A 36 -22.64 11.21 -11.93
C GLU A 36 -23.13 12.51 -11.23
N GLY A 37 -22.83 13.67 -11.82
CA GLY A 37 -23.20 14.98 -11.29
C GLY A 37 -22.40 15.45 -10.06
N ASN A 38 -21.30 14.75 -9.71
CA ASN A 38 -20.40 15.14 -8.64
C ASN A 38 -18.99 15.39 -9.18
N TRP A 39 -18.33 16.41 -8.62
CA TRP A 39 -16.92 16.65 -8.91
C TRP A 39 -16.02 15.73 -8.08
N VAL A 40 -15.06 15.10 -8.74
CA VAL A 40 -14.12 14.16 -8.14
C VAL A 40 -12.70 14.55 -8.52
N ILE A 41 -11.82 14.64 -7.53
CA ILE A 41 -10.38 14.77 -7.76
C ILE A 41 -9.86 13.39 -8.17
N TRP A 42 -9.33 13.31 -9.39
CA TRP A 42 -8.87 12.07 -10.00
C TRP A 42 -7.35 12.00 -10.02
N GLY A 43 -6.80 11.54 -8.90
CA GLY A 43 -5.40 11.13 -8.76
C GLY A 43 -4.70 11.68 -7.51
N ASP A 44 -3.56 11.09 -7.19
CA ASP A 44 -2.87 11.23 -5.90
C ASP A 44 -1.33 11.14 -6.03
N ARG A 45 -0.79 11.38 -7.22
CA ARG A 45 0.66 11.47 -7.45
C ARG A 45 1.24 12.83 -7.08
N VAL A 46 2.47 12.81 -6.59
CA VAL A 46 3.32 14.01 -6.45
C VAL A 46 3.95 14.34 -7.82
N PRO A 47 4.39 15.60 -8.05
CA PRO A 47 5.10 15.96 -9.28
C PRO A 47 6.28 15.04 -9.56
N ALA A 48 6.49 14.72 -10.84
CA ALA A 48 7.50 13.74 -11.28
C ALA A 48 8.95 14.06 -10.88
N THR A 49 9.22 15.29 -10.43
CA THR A 49 10.54 15.73 -9.96
C THR A 49 10.91 15.24 -8.56
N SER A 50 9.95 14.74 -7.77
CA SER A 50 10.25 14.26 -6.40
C SER A 50 10.67 12.78 -6.40
N THR A 51 11.87 12.49 -5.90
CA THR A 51 12.52 11.17 -6.04
C THR A 51 12.19 10.16 -4.94
N GLY A 52 11.53 10.56 -3.85
CA GLY A 52 11.36 9.69 -2.66
C GLY A 52 9.97 9.07 -2.48
N LEU A 53 8.90 9.73 -2.93
CA LEU A 53 7.53 9.29 -2.68
C LEU A 53 6.69 9.46 -3.95
N LYS A 54 6.02 8.39 -4.38
CA LYS A 54 5.16 8.41 -5.57
C LYS A 54 3.81 9.10 -5.33
N PHE A 55 3.26 8.95 -4.14
CA PHE A 55 1.90 9.38 -3.81
C PHE A 55 1.90 10.53 -2.78
N LYS A 56 0.99 11.49 -2.99
CA LYS A 56 0.84 12.73 -2.20
C LYS A 56 0.44 12.42 -0.77
N HIS A 57 -0.55 11.55 -0.54
CA HIS A 57 -0.99 11.21 0.83
C HIS A 57 0.18 10.73 1.72
N LYS A 58 1.15 9.98 1.16
CA LYS A 58 2.34 9.56 1.93
C LYS A 58 3.19 10.74 2.38
N ARG A 59 3.36 11.73 1.50
CA ARG A 59 4.12 12.95 1.81
C ARG A 59 3.42 13.77 2.88
N GLU A 60 2.10 13.92 2.76
CA GLU A 60 1.27 14.62 3.75
C GLU A 60 1.30 13.92 5.10
N GLN A 61 1.19 12.60 5.11
CA GLN A 61 1.23 11.79 6.32
C GLN A 61 2.57 11.89 7.03
N LEU A 62 3.69 11.82 6.31
CA LEU A 62 5.02 12.05 6.90
C LEU A 62 5.20 13.48 7.40
N SER A 63 4.68 14.46 6.68
CA SER A 63 4.71 15.86 7.12
C SER A 63 3.89 16.05 8.39
N HIS A 64 2.73 15.41 8.48
CA HIS A 64 1.88 15.43 9.67
C HIS A 64 2.59 14.80 10.86
N TYR A 65 3.15 13.59 10.71
CA TYR A 65 3.90 12.94 11.78
C TYR A 65 5.09 13.78 12.22
N GLY A 66 5.89 14.30 11.28
CA GLY A 66 7.04 15.15 11.62
C GLY A 66 6.61 16.39 12.42
N ARG A 67 5.51 17.04 12.02
CA ARG A 67 4.98 18.21 12.73
C ARG A 67 4.47 17.85 14.13
N VAL A 68 3.70 16.77 14.26
CA VAL A 68 3.13 16.34 15.54
C VAL A 68 4.23 15.93 16.51
N LEU A 69 5.23 15.16 16.05
CA LEU A 69 6.37 14.79 16.88
C LEU A 69 7.13 16.02 17.34
N PHE A 70 7.41 16.97 16.43
CA PHE A 70 8.08 18.22 16.77
C PHE A 70 7.31 19.06 17.79
N GLU A 71 5.98 19.16 17.70
CA GLU A 71 5.18 20.00 18.59
C GLU A 71 4.91 19.36 19.97
N ASN A 72 4.94 18.03 20.09
CA ASN A 72 4.45 17.33 21.28
C ASN A 72 5.53 16.59 22.09
N TYR A 73 6.75 16.46 21.56
CA TYR A 73 7.83 15.70 22.22
C TYR A 73 8.84 16.57 22.97
N ASP A 74 8.58 17.87 23.14
CA ASP A 74 9.47 18.80 23.86
C ASP A 74 9.71 18.41 25.33
N TRP A 75 8.87 17.55 25.92
CA TRP A 75 9.02 17.06 27.30
C TRP A 75 10.35 16.33 27.55
N ILE A 76 11.02 15.85 26.49
CA ILE A 76 12.32 15.19 26.60
C ILE A 76 13.49 16.17 26.68
N ILE A 77 13.29 17.42 26.29
CA ILE A 77 14.37 18.39 26.22
C ILE A 77 14.82 18.75 27.65
N PHE A 78 16.13 18.72 27.88
CA PHE A 78 16.78 18.90 29.19
C PHE A 78 16.49 17.81 30.23
N SER A 79 15.93 16.65 29.84
CA SER A 79 15.91 15.48 30.72
C SER A 79 17.31 14.90 30.92
N ILE A 80 17.47 14.03 31.92
CA ILE A 80 18.67 13.21 32.07
C ILE A 80 18.80 12.33 30.81
N ASN A 81 20.00 12.26 30.23
CA ASN A 81 20.29 11.46 29.03
C ASN A 81 20.92 10.13 29.45
N ASP A 82 20.07 9.20 29.90
CA ASP A 82 20.44 7.85 30.31
C ASP A 82 19.63 6.78 29.55
N THR A 83 19.91 5.52 29.83
CA THR A 83 19.21 4.39 29.21
C THR A 83 17.73 4.35 29.58
N ASP A 84 17.37 4.83 30.78
CA ASP A 84 15.99 4.87 31.24
C ASP A 84 15.20 5.88 30.40
N GLN A 85 15.79 7.04 30.10
CA GLN A 85 15.17 8.03 29.23
C GLN A 85 15.05 7.56 27.77
N GLN A 86 16.02 6.80 27.27
CA GLN A 86 15.92 6.14 25.96
C GLN A 86 14.69 5.22 25.90
N ASP A 87 14.44 4.45 26.97
CA ASP A 87 13.28 3.57 27.09
C ASP A 87 11.95 4.32 27.18
N VAL A 88 11.92 5.44 27.90
CA VAL A 88 10.75 6.32 27.96
C VAL A 88 10.45 6.91 26.57
N ALA A 89 11.46 7.40 25.85
CA ALA A 89 11.30 7.94 24.50
C ALA A 89 10.76 6.87 23.52
N ARG A 90 11.37 5.68 23.53
CA ARG A 90 10.94 4.54 22.72
C ARG A 90 9.50 4.12 23.02
N THR A 91 9.12 4.09 24.29
CA THR A 91 7.77 3.74 24.73
C THR A 91 6.75 4.78 24.28
N ALA A 92 7.07 6.07 24.44
CA ALA A 92 6.20 7.16 23.99
C ALA A 92 5.99 7.17 22.47
N LEU A 93 7.07 6.98 21.69
CA LEU A 93 6.97 6.86 20.23
C LEU A 93 6.15 5.63 19.81
N THR A 94 6.33 4.50 20.48
CA THR A 94 5.55 3.28 20.23
C THR A 94 4.07 3.51 20.51
N ALA A 95 3.75 4.16 21.65
CA ALA A 95 2.38 4.49 22.03
C ALA A 95 1.69 5.41 21.01
N TYR A 96 2.44 6.33 20.39
CA TYR A 96 1.93 7.20 19.33
C TYR A 96 1.60 6.43 18.03
N PHE A 97 2.47 5.51 17.59
CA PHE A 97 2.28 4.80 16.32
C PHE A 97 1.36 3.57 16.41
N LEU A 98 1.12 3.01 17.60
CA LEU A 98 0.17 1.92 17.82
C LEU A 98 -1.26 2.24 17.30
N PRO A 99 -1.88 3.39 17.65
CA PRO A 99 -3.20 3.77 17.12
C PRO A 99 -3.18 4.07 15.61
N GLU A 100 -2.05 4.55 15.08
CA GLU A 100 -1.88 4.74 13.63
C GLU A 100 -1.89 3.42 12.86
N TRP A 101 -1.34 2.35 13.45
CA TRP A 101 -1.32 1.02 12.83
C TRP A 101 -2.67 0.30 12.92
N LYS A 102 -3.22 0.09 14.11
CA LYS A 102 -4.31 -0.89 14.29
C LYS A 102 -5.72 -0.29 14.15
N PRO A 103 -6.12 0.73 14.91
CA PRO A 103 -7.39 1.45 14.70
C PRO A 103 -7.47 2.18 13.36
N LYS A 104 -6.46 2.99 13.01
CA LYS A 104 -6.53 3.88 11.83
C LYS A 104 -6.11 3.20 10.52
N ARG A 105 -5.39 2.07 10.59
CA ARG A 105 -4.86 1.35 9.42
C ARG A 105 -4.00 2.22 8.50
N ALA A 106 -3.36 3.23 9.08
CA ALA A 106 -2.54 4.21 8.39
C ALA A 106 -1.14 3.63 8.07
N LEU A 107 -0.70 2.65 8.86
CA LEU A 107 0.52 1.87 8.65
C LEU A 107 0.19 0.44 8.20
N ARG A 108 1.04 -0.14 7.36
CA ARG A 108 0.89 -1.49 6.82
C ARG A 108 1.79 -2.49 7.52
N GLY A 109 1.26 -3.67 7.84
CA GLY A 109 2.03 -4.78 8.38
C GLY A 109 1.10 -5.72 9.13
N ALA A 110 1.38 -7.03 9.11
CA ALA A 110 0.59 -8.00 9.87
C ALA A 110 0.85 -7.87 11.37
N THR A 111 2.07 -7.47 11.73
CA THR A 111 2.48 -7.18 13.11
C THR A 111 3.03 -5.75 13.20
N PHE A 112 3.00 -5.17 14.39
CA PHE A 112 3.51 -3.81 14.62
C PHE A 112 4.98 -3.64 14.17
N PRO A 113 5.92 -4.55 14.49
CA PRO A 113 7.31 -4.42 14.04
C PRO A 113 7.50 -4.45 12.52
N GLN A 114 6.56 -5.02 11.75
CA GLN A 114 6.58 -4.95 10.28
C GLN A 114 6.07 -3.60 9.74
N ALA A 115 5.26 -2.90 10.55
CA ALA A 115 4.62 -1.64 10.21
C ALA A 115 5.41 -0.42 10.66
N ALA A 116 5.97 -0.46 11.86
CA ALA A 116 6.83 0.57 12.42
C ALA A 116 8.02 -0.10 13.12
N ALA A 117 9.24 0.35 12.79
CA ALA A 117 10.44 0.02 13.53
C ALA A 117 10.99 1.30 14.15
N ILE A 118 11.04 1.33 15.48
CA ILE A 118 11.51 2.46 16.28
C ILE A 118 12.73 2.00 17.03
N LYS A 119 13.86 2.68 16.83
CA LYS A 119 15.14 2.37 17.45
C LYS A 119 15.63 3.57 18.26
N VAL A 120 15.83 3.33 19.54
CA VAL A 120 16.42 4.24 20.53
C VAL A 120 17.21 3.32 21.45
N ASP A 121 18.48 3.12 21.14
CA ASP A 121 19.35 2.15 21.82
C ASP A 121 20.82 2.61 21.81
N ALA A 122 21.72 1.78 22.34
CA ALA A 122 23.14 2.09 22.40
C ALA A 122 23.83 2.15 21.03
N GLU A 123 23.22 1.65 19.95
CA GLU A 123 23.80 1.73 18.61
C GLU A 123 23.62 3.12 18.00
N ASN A 124 22.49 3.78 18.26
CA ASN A 124 22.27 5.17 17.83
C ASN A 124 22.56 6.22 18.91
N ASN A 125 22.66 5.80 20.17
CA ASN A 125 23.06 6.63 21.31
C ASN A 125 24.35 6.10 21.94
N THR A 126 25.46 6.40 21.28
CA THR A 126 26.81 6.09 21.78
C THR A 126 27.22 7.06 22.90
N GLU A 127 28.27 6.71 23.64
CA GLU A 127 28.84 7.60 24.67
C GLU A 127 29.20 8.99 24.12
N ALA A 128 29.68 9.06 22.87
CA ALA A 128 30.00 10.33 22.21
C ALA A 128 28.76 11.21 21.97
N THR A 129 27.63 10.61 21.57
CA THR A 129 26.37 11.34 21.35
C THR A 129 25.71 11.74 22.67
N ILE A 130 25.86 10.92 23.70
CA ILE A 130 25.36 11.25 25.05
C ILE A 130 26.14 12.45 25.61
N GLN A 131 27.47 12.45 25.44
CA GLN A 131 28.34 13.56 25.86
C GLN A 131 28.09 14.86 25.06
N SER A 132 27.66 14.77 23.80
CA SER A 132 27.21 15.96 23.04
C SER A 132 25.83 16.47 23.45
N GLY A 133 25.12 15.73 24.31
CA GLY A 133 23.76 16.07 24.76
C GLY A 133 22.66 15.62 23.79
N ASP A 134 22.99 14.77 22.82
CA ASP A 134 22.04 14.27 21.82
C ASP A 134 21.34 12.99 22.28
N LEU A 135 20.04 12.90 21.98
CA LEU A 135 19.25 11.68 22.11
C LEU A 135 18.61 11.36 20.75
N ASN A 136 19.11 10.33 20.09
CA ASN A 136 18.74 9.96 18.74
C ASN A 136 17.65 8.89 18.72
N ALA A 137 16.63 9.11 17.88
CA ALA A 137 15.58 8.13 17.58
C ALA A 137 15.50 7.89 16.06
N GLU A 138 15.62 6.63 15.66
CA GLU A 138 15.43 6.22 14.26
C GLU A 138 14.03 5.59 14.10
N ILE A 139 13.21 6.19 13.24
CA ILE A 139 11.82 5.77 13.01
C ILE A 139 11.66 5.36 11.56
N LYS A 140 11.33 4.09 11.32
CA LYS A 140 11.03 3.54 9.99
C LYS A 140 9.56 3.15 9.93
N LEU A 141 8.83 3.70 8.96
CA LEU A 141 7.39 3.51 8.81
C LEU A 141 7.06 2.87 7.47
N ARG A 142 6.18 1.87 7.48
CA ARG A 142 5.54 1.33 6.28
C ARG A 142 4.17 1.97 6.12
N LEU A 143 4.10 3.05 5.35
CA LEU A 143 2.87 3.78 5.10
C LEU A 143 1.87 2.96 4.28
N ALA A 144 0.59 3.33 4.36
CA ALA A 144 -0.43 2.81 3.47
C ALA A 144 -0.10 3.07 1.99
N GLU A 145 -0.57 2.18 1.12
CA GLU A 145 -0.40 2.30 -0.33
C GLU A 145 -1.74 2.68 -0.98
N THR A 146 -1.68 3.36 -2.12
CA THR A 146 -2.87 3.69 -2.93
C THR A 146 -3.11 2.64 -4.00
N VAL A 147 -4.36 2.23 -4.16
CA VAL A 147 -4.80 1.46 -5.33
C VAL A 147 -5.11 2.45 -6.45
N GLU A 148 -4.22 2.50 -7.44
CA GLU A 148 -4.35 3.40 -8.60
C GLU A 148 -5.08 2.74 -9.78
N ARG A 149 -5.02 1.40 -9.88
CA ARG A 149 -5.60 0.63 -10.99
C ARG A 149 -6.30 -0.61 -10.46
N PHE A 150 -7.47 -0.90 -11.00
CA PHE A 150 -8.21 -2.12 -10.74
C PHE A 150 -8.30 -2.94 -12.03
N ASN A 151 -7.51 -4.01 -12.11
CA ASN A 151 -7.42 -4.85 -13.30
C ASN A 151 -8.40 -6.01 -13.17
N LEU A 152 -9.40 -6.05 -14.05
CA LEU A 152 -10.38 -7.11 -14.13
C LEU A 152 -10.09 -7.99 -15.35
N ILE A 153 -9.96 -9.29 -15.13
CA ILE A 153 -9.82 -10.28 -16.19
C ILE A 153 -11.07 -11.15 -16.15
N LEU A 154 -11.83 -11.15 -17.25
CA LEU A 154 -13.05 -11.95 -17.41
C LEU A 154 -12.76 -13.15 -18.31
N SER A 155 -13.13 -14.34 -17.86
CA SER A 155 -13.09 -15.55 -18.67
C SER A 155 -14.46 -16.21 -18.67
N THR A 156 -14.86 -16.74 -19.83
CA THR A 156 -16.07 -17.57 -19.95
C THR A 156 -15.70 -19.03 -19.77
N PHE A 157 -16.53 -19.77 -19.04
CA PHE A 157 -16.40 -21.22 -18.98
C PHE A 157 -16.86 -21.80 -20.32
N GLN A 158 -16.01 -22.57 -21.01
CA GLN A 158 -16.48 -23.39 -22.12
C GLN A 158 -17.21 -24.60 -21.55
N SER A 159 -18.54 -24.59 -21.59
CA SER A 159 -19.29 -25.84 -21.45
C SER A 159 -18.84 -26.77 -22.57
N ARG A 160 -18.15 -27.86 -22.25
CA ARG A 160 -17.98 -28.96 -23.21
C ARG A 160 -19.37 -29.44 -23.58
N VAL A 161 -19.92 -28.98 -24.70
CA VAL A 161 -21.06 -29.64 -25.32
C VAL A 161 -20.54 -31.01 -25.73
N PRO A 162 -21.06 -32.13 -25.18
CA PRO A 162 -20.70 -33.44 -25.68
C PRO A 162 -21.08 -33.47 -27.16
N ARG A 163 -20.10 -33.73 -28.04
CA ARG A 163 -20.39 -34.05 -29.44
C ARG A 163 -21.36 -35.24 -29.44
N HIS A 164 -22.42 -35.12 -30.22
CA HIS A 164 -23.49 -36.11 -30.31
C HIS A 164 -22.96 -37.56 -30.42
N PRO A 165 -23.67 -38.54 -29.81
CA PRO A 165 -23.31 -39.94 -29.86
C PRO A 165 -23.72 -40.54 -31.22
N SER A 166 -22.98 -40.27 -32.28
CA SER A 166 -23.10 -41.03 -33.55
C SER A 166 -21.79 -41.62 -34.05
N GLU A 167 -20.69 -41.45 -33.30
CA GLU A 167 -19.40 -42.11 -33.57
C GLU A 167 -19.10 -43.26 -32.58
N ALA A 168 -20.12 -43.75 -31.87
CA ALA A 168 -20.02 -44.89 -30.96
C ALA A 168 -20.75 -46.12 -31.54
N LEU A 169 -20.42 -46.54 -32.76
CA LEU A 169 -20.76 -47.89 -33.23
C LEU A 169 -19.87 -48.30 -34.41
N GLY A 170 -18.83 -49.07 -34.11
CA GLY A 170 -18.00 -49.66 -35.16
C GLY A 170 -16.67 -50.23 -34.68
N LYS A 171 -16.73 -51.35 -33.95
CA LYS A 171 -15.99 -52.60 -34.22
C LYS A 171 -15.51 -53.33 -32.95
N ASN A 172 -16.10 -54.51 -32.82
CA ASN A 172 -15.55 -55.79 -32.37
C ASN A 172 -15.15 -56.00 -30.91
N PHE A 173 -16.07 -56.73 -30.28
CA PHE A 173 -15.94 -57.71 -29.21
C PHE A 173 -14.66 -58.58 -29.33
N ASP A 174 -13.89 -58.67 -28.24
CA ASP A 174 -13.14 -59.87 -27.82
C ASP A 174 -12.99 -59.83 -26.29
N LEU A 175 -13.36 -60.93 -25.62
CA LEU A 175 -13.22 -61.21 -24.17
C LEU A 175 -12.07 -62.23 -23.97
N PRO A 176 -11.54 -62.53 -22.75
CA PRO A 176 -11.45 -61.76 -21.50
C PRO A 176 -10.07 -61.82 -20.76
N SER A 177 -9.67 -60.70 -20.12
CA SER A 177 -8.79 -60.54 -18.92
C SER A 177 -7.34 -61.09 -18.92
N PRO A 178 -6.45 -60.76 -17.96
CA PRO A 178 -6.47 -59.73 -16.90
C PRO A 178 -5.24 -58.79 -16.93
N GLN A 179 -5.30 -57.62 -16.28
CA GLN A 179 -4.27 -57.07 -15.37
C GLN A 179 -4.36 -55.55 -15.21
N ARG A 180 -4.18 -55.16 -13.94
CA ARG A 180 -4.19 -53.80 -13.38
C ARG A 180 -3.29 -52.80 -14.12
N SER A 181 -3.72 -51.55 -14.21
CA SER A 181 -3.08 -50.44 -13.46
C SER A 181 -3.87 -49.13 -13.62
N TYR A 182 -4.09 -48.45 -12.49
CA TYR A 182 -4.42 -47.02 -12.46
C TYR A 182 -3.10 -46.25 -12.47
N ARG A 183 -3.02 -45.14 -13.23
CA ARG A 183 -1.98 -44.13 -13.02
C ARG A 183 -2.63 -42.74 -12.98
N TRP A 184 -2.54 -42.15 -11.79
CA TRP A 184 -2.77 -40.75 -11.53
C TRP A 184 -1.46 -39.99 -11.80
N GLU A 185 -1.52 -38.83 -12.43
CA GLU A 185 -0.59 -37.74 -12.14
C GLU A 185 -1.41 -36.48 -11.82
N GLU A 186 -1.07 -35.95 -10.65
CA GLU A 186 -1.73 -34.87 -9.92
C GLU A 186 -1.33 -33.48 -10.44
N CYS A 187 -2.04 -32.48 -9.91
CA CYS A 187 -1.79 -31.05 -10.07
C CYS A 187 -0.31 -30.66 -9.92
N SER A 188 0.12 -29.66 -10.71
CA SER A 188 1.23 -28.78 -10.30
C SER A 188 0.67 -27.44 -9.81
N PRO A 189 0.85 -27.12 -8.51
CA PRO A 189 0.89 -25.75 -8.03
C PRO A 189 2.34 -25.23 -8.02
N ALA A 190 2.51 -23.97 -8.42
CA ALA A 190 3.54 -23.00 -8.03
C ALA A 190 5.03 -23.40 -7.84
N SER A 191 5.89 -22.61 -8.51
CA SER A 191 6.95 -21.74 -7.93
C SER A 191 8.40 -21.97 -8.37
N GLN A 192 9.12 -20.83 -8.42
CA GLN A 192 10.57 -20.61 -8.44
C GLN A 192 11.33 -20.77 -9.76
N VAL A 193 11.64 -19.64 -10.42
CA VAL A 193 12.95 -18.95 -10.39
C VAL A 193 12.72 -17.45 -10.41
#